data_AF-U9T0R6-F1
#
_entry.id   AF-U9T0R6-F1
#
_cell.length_a   1.000
_cell.length_b   1.000
_cell.length_c   1.000
_cell.angle_alpha   90.00
_cell.angle_beta   90.00
_cell.angle_gamma   90.00
#
_symmetry.space_group_name_H-M   'P 1'
#
loop_
_entity.id
_entity.type
_entity.pdbx_description
1 polymer ?
#
loop_
_entity_poly.entity_id
_entity_poly.type
_entity_poly.pdbx_seq_one_letter_code
_entity_poly.pdbx_strand_id
1 'polypeptide(L)' 'MSTIRRELISAALNRAFTSLDYSMINNFHEDYEFRKQILLADNSLTEEEKTEAIRLNNRDYDRDKIKYNSGTRR' A
#
# COMPACT_ATOMS: atom_id res chain seq x y z
N MET A 1 0.25 -21.89 -13.19
CA MET A 1 1.09 -20.70 -12.93
C MET A 1 0.21 -19.49 -13.07
N SER A 2 -0.18 -18.88 -11.95
CA SER A 2 -0.86 -17.60 -11.95
C SER A 2 0.14 -16.53 -12.41
N THR A 3 -0.16 -15.87 -13.52
CA THR A 3 0.64 -14.78 -14.04
C THR A 3 0.26 -13.53 -13.27
N ILE A 4 0.89 -13.32 -12.11
CA ILE A 4 0.70 -12.11 -11.29
C ILE A 4 1.00 -10.89 -12.18
N ARG A 5 -0.03 -10.09 -12.49
CA ARG A 5 0.11 -8.92 -13.37
C ARG A 5 0.65 -7.75 -12.55
N ARG A 6 1.98 -7.67 -12.47
CA ARG A 6 2.69 -6.59 -11.74
C ARG A 6 2.27 -5.19 -12.19
N GLU A 7 1.92 -5.01 -13.47
CA GLU A 7 1.43 -3.74 -14.00
C GLU A 7 0.12 -3.31 -13.34
N LEU A 8 -0.81 -4.24 -13.13
CA LEU A 8 -2.09 -3.94 -12.45
C LEU A 8 -1.89 -3.67 -10.97
N ILE A 9 -1.02 -4.43 -10.31
CA ILE A 9 -0.64 -4.15 -8.93
C ILE A 9 -0.05 -2.75 -8.81
N SER A 10 0.85 -2.37 -9.71
CA SER A 10 1.44 -1.03 -9.73
C SER A 10 0.39 0.05 -10.03
N ALA A 11 -0.55 -0.21 -10.94
CA ALA A 11 -1.64 0.72 -11.25
C ALA A 11 -2.60 0.90 -10.06
N ALA A 12 -2.96 -0.17 -9.37
CA ALA A 12 -3.80 -0.15 -8.17
C ALA A 12 -3.11 0.57 -7.02
N LEU A 13 -1.82 0.32 -6.81
CA LEU A 13 -1.00 1.05 -5.84
C LEU A 13 -0.94 2.55 -6.17
N ASN A 14 -0.68 2.91 -7.44
CA ASN A 14 -0.67 4.31 -7.86
C ASN A 14 -2.03 4.98 -7.66
N ARG A 15 -3.14 4.29 -7.98
CA ARG A 15 -4.49 4.79 -7.68
C ARG A 15 -4.68 5.02 -6.19
N ALA A 16 -4.32 4.05 -5.35
CA ALA A 16 -4.40 4.20 -3.90
C ALA A 16 -3.55 5.39 -3.40
N PHE A 17 -2.35 5.58 -3.96
CA PHE A 17 -1.48 6.74 -3.70
C PHE A 17 -2.16 8.07 -4.07
N THR A 18 -2.78 8.15 -5.25
CA THR A 18 -3.43 9.39 -5.75
C THR A 18 -4.78 9.67 -5.10
N SER A 19 -5.48 8.63 -4.63
CA SER A 19 -6.76 8.77 -3.93
C SER A 19 -6.61 9.31 -2.51
N LEU A 20 -5.39 9.29 -1.96
CA LEU A 20 -5.10 9.92 -0.69
C LEU A 20 -4.92 11.42 -0.92
N ASP A 21 -5.79 12.18 -0.28
CA ASP A 21 -5.53 13.59 -0.09
C ASP A 21 -4.53 13.74 1.05
N TYR A 22 -3.26 13.97 0.70
CA TYR A 22 -2.18 14.21 1.66
C TYR A 22 -2.48 15.38 2.61
N SER A 23 -3.44 16.25 2.28
CA SER A 23 -3.87 17.34 3.17
C SER A 23 -4.79 16.89 4.31
N MET A 24 -5.48 15.75 4.17
CA MET A 24 -6.41 15.22 5.18
C MET A 24 -5.73 14.26 6.16
N ILE A 25 -4.58 13.70 5.79
CA ILE A 25 -3.96 12.61 6.53
C ILE A 25 -2.82 13.14 7.39
N ASN A 26 -3.03 13.06 8.70
CA ASN A 26 -2.09 13.57 9.69
C ASN A 26 -0.85 12.70 9.86
N ASN A 27 -0.93 11.41 9.48
CA ASN A 27 0.11 10.45 9.77
C ASN A 27 0.25 9.39 8.68
N PHE A 28 1.49 9.13 8.27
CA PHE A 28 1.80 8.11 7.27
C PHE A 28 1.30 6.71 7.70
N HIS A 29 1.20 6.41 9.00
CA HIS A 29 0.61 5.14 9.47
C HIS A 29 -0.84 4.98 8.99
N GLU A 30 -1.64 6.05 9.05
CA GLU A 30 -3.03 6.04 8.57
C GLU A 30 -3.09 5.95 7.04
N ASP A 31 -2.15 6.60 6.33
CA ASP A 31 -2.01 6.47 4.88
C ASP A 31 -1.86 4.99 4.49
N TYR A 32 -0.96 4.27 5.15
CA TYR A 32 -0.66 2.86 4.85
C TYR A 32 -1.83 1.91 5.08
N GLU A 33 -2.63 2.14 6.13
CA GLU A 33 -3.85 1.37 6.38
C GLU A 33 -4.97 1.69 5.38
N PHE A 34 -5.15 2.96 5.01
CA PHE A 34 -6.13 3.35 4.00
C PHE A 34 -5.81 2.75 2.62
N ARG A 35 -4.52 2.74 2.23
CA ARG A 35 -4.07 2.08 0.99
C ARG A 35 -4.39 0.60 0.97
N LYS A 36 -4.24 -0.11 2.10
CA LYS A 36 -4.63 -1.53 2.19
C LYS A 36 -6.11 -1.70 1.93
N GLN A 37 -6.97 -0.84 2.49
CA GLN A 37 -8.41 -0.91 2.25
C GLN A 37 -8.76 -0.69 0.78
N ILE A 38 -8.15 0.29 0.11
CA ILE A 38 -8.35 0.52 -1.32
C ILE A 38 -7.93 -0.71 -2.14
N LEU A 39 -6.75 -1.27 -1.87
CA LEU A 39 -6.25 -2.45 -2.58
C LEU A 39 -7.15 -3.68 -2.36
N LEU A 40 -7.70 -3.84 -1.15
CA LEU A 40 -8.62 -4.94 -0.82
C LEU A 40 -9.98 -4.78 -1.51
N ALA A 41 -10.46 -3.54 -1.61
CA ALA A 41 -11.71 -3.19 -2.30
C ALA A 41 -11.59 -3.19 -3.83
N ASP A 42 -10.36 -3.26 -4.37
CA ASP A 42 -10.13 -3.28 -5.81
C ASP A 42 -10.53 -4.65 -6.40
N ASN A 43 -11.68 -4.66 -7.08
CA ASN A 43 -12.22 -5.84 -7.76
C ASN A 43 -11.44 -6.23 -9.04
N SER A 44 -10.49 -5.40 -9.50
CA SER A 44 -9.67 -5.71 -10.68
C SER A 44 -8.51 -6.67 -10.39
N LEU A 45 -8.15 -6.82 -9.12
CA LEU A 45 -7.08 -7.69 -8.64
C LEU A 45 -7.65 -9.04 -8.17
N THR A 46 -6.94 -10.12 -8.49
CA THR A 46 -7.16 -11.45 -7.90
C THR A 46 -6.65 -11.51 -6.46
N GLU A 47 -7.07 -12.51 -5.68
CA GLU A 47 -6.63 -12.65 -4.27
C GLU A 47 -5.11 -12.78 -4.11
N GLU A 48 -4.43 -13.43 -5.06
CA GLU A 48 -2.97 -13.50 -5.09
C GLU A 48 -2.35 -12.13 -5.39
N GLU A 49 -2.92 -11.37 -6.33
CA GLU A 49 -2.45 -10.04 -6.68
C GLU A 49 -2.68 -9.03 -5.54
N LYS A 50 -3.81 -9.12 -4.82
CA LYS A 50 -4.07 -8.33 -3.61
C LYS A 50 -3.05 -8.63 -2.53
N THR A 51 -2.74 -9.91 -2.31
CA THR A 51 -1.74 -10.34 -1.32
C THR A 51 -0.36 -9.77 -1.65
N GLU A 52 0.05 -9.82 -2.92
CA GLU A 52 1.31 -9.20 -3.36
C GLU A 52 1.30 -7.68 -3.25
N ALA A 53 0.21 -7.01 -3.60
CA ALA A 53 0.07 -5.56 -3.46
C ALA A 53 0.22 -5.12 -1.99
N ILE A 54 -0.42 -5.84 -1.06
CA ILE A 54 -0.32 -5.59 0.38
C ILE A 54 1.11 -5.85 0.87
N ARG A 55 1.77 -6.90 0.37
CA ARG A 55 3.17 -7.19 0.71
C ARG A 55 4.10 -6.06 0.29
N LEU A 56 3.90 -5.49 -0.90
CA LEU A 56 4.66 -4.32 -1.36
C LEU A 56 4.38 -3.09 -0.49
N ASN A 57 3.11 -2.81 -0.19
CA ASN A 57 2.71 -1.70 0.67
C ASN A 57 3.33 -1.81 2.08
N ASN A 58 3.38 -3.02 2.66
CA ASN A 58 4.03 -3.26 3.95
C ASN A 58 5.54 -3.04 3.91
N ARG A 59 6.20 -3.42 2.80
CA ARG A 59 7.64 -3.17 2.63
C ARG A 59 7.95 -1.67 2.57
N ASP A 60 7.11 -0.90 1.89
CA ASP A 60 7.23 0.56 1.85
C ASP A 60 6.96 1.18 3.23
N TYR A 61 5.97 0.67 3.96
CA TYR A 61 5.69 1.07 5.34
C TYR A 61 6.89 0.83 6.28
N ASP A 62 7.53 -0.34 6.20
CA ASP A 62 8.73 -0.64 7.00
C ASP A 62 9.90 0.28 6.66
N ARG A 63 10.10 0.56 5.36
CA ARG A 63 11.10 1.53 4.89
C ARG A 63 10.82 2.92 5.44
N ASP A 64 9.58 3.37 5.39
CA ASP A 64 9.19 4.71 5.82
C ASP A 64 9.20 4.85 7.34
N LYS A 65 8.86 3.80 8.11
CA LYS A 65 9.06 3.77 9.57
C LYS A 65 10.51 4.04 9.96
N ILE A 66 11.47 3.46 9.24
CA ILE A 66 12.90 3.71 9.46
C ILE A 66 13.24 5.15 9.05
N LYS A 67 12.79 5.59 7.87
CA LYS A 67 13.07 6.93 7.33
C LYS A 67 12.57 8.06 8.23
N TYR A 68 11.35 7.94 8.75
CA TYR A 68 10.75 8.92 9.63
C TYR A 68 11.12 8.70 11.11
N ASN A 69 12.00 7.73 11.41
CA ASN A 69 12.38 7.35 12.77
C ASN A 69 11.14 7.14 13.69
N SER A 70 10.06 6.64 13.10
CA SER A 70 8.79 6.39 13.76
C SER A 70 8.72 4.98 14.36
N GLY A 71 9.72 4.14 14.07
CA GLY A 71 9.93 2.91 14.82
C GLY A 71 10.49 3.25 16.19
N THR A 72 9.89 2.71 17.25
CA THR A 72 10.41 2.81 18.61
C THR A 72 11.87 2.37 18.61
N ARG A 73 12.82 3.30 18.83
CA ARG A 73 14.21 2.96 19.13
C ARG A 73 14.16 1.98 20.30
N ARG A 74 14.58 0.74 20.04
CA ARG A 74 14.92 -0.23 21.09
C ARG A 74 16.18 0.23 21.81
#